data_AF-X0Y5D5-F1
#
_entry.id   AF-X0Y5D5-F1
#
_cell.length_a   1.000
_cell.length_b   1.000
_cell.length_c   1.000
_cell.angle_alpha   90.00
_cell.angle_beta   90.00
_cell.angle_gamma   90.00
#
_symmetry.space_group_name_H-M   'P 1'
#
loop_
_entity.id
_entity.type
_entity.pdbx_description
1 polymer ?
#
loop_
_entity_poly.entity_id
_entity_poly.type
_entity_poly.pdbx_seq_one_letter_code
_entity_poly.pdbx_strand_id
1 'polypeptide(L)'
;MSVPHAKVIVNPVAGAYSTRRKWPLISQRLRDAGLSFDHEYTEGVGHAIELARAAASDGYRYLVAVGGDGTVNEVANGILSSTSSMRTTLGVVSTGTGSDFVRSVGIPRDYAIACSSVTSPRRLLIDVG
;
A
#
# COMPACT_ATOMS: atom_id res chain seq x y z
N MET A 1 -8.17 -5.00 21.15
CA MET A 1 -8.36 -4.14 19.95
C MET A 1 -8.37 -5.05 18.74
N SER A 2 -9.33 -4.91 17.81
CA SER A 2 -9.39 -5.75 16.61
C SER A 2 -8.12 -5.57 15.79
N VAL A 3 -7.50 -6.67 15.36
CA VAL A 3 -6.38 -6.62 14.43
C VAL A 3 -6.86 -5.94 13.14
N PRO A 4 -6.19 -4.88 12.64
CA PRO A 4 -6.57 -4.28 11.38
C PRO A 4 -6.41 -5.31 10.26
N HIS A 5 -7.48 -5.57 9.51
CA HIS A 5 -7.44 -6.38 8.30
C HIS A 5 -7.31 -5.45 7.09
N ALA A 6 -6.34 -5.73 6.22
CA ALA A 6 -5.99 -4.88 5.09
C ALA A 6 -6.10 -5.60 3.74
N LYS A 7 -6.27 -4.82 2.67
CA LYS A 7 -6.02 -5.28 1.30
C LYS A 7 -4.64 -4.79 0.89
N VAL A 8 -3.74 -5.69 0.50
CA VAL A 8 -2.40 -5.37 0.01
C VAL A 8 -2.37 -5.50 -1.51
N ILE A 9 -2.11 -4.40 -2.19
CA ILE A 9 -2.04 -4.34 -3.66
C ILE A 9 -0.57 -4.31 -4.06
N VAL A 10 -0.14 -5.37 -4.74
CA VAL A 10 1.28 -5.61 -5.03
C VAL A 10 1.54 -5.43 -6.52
N ASN A 11 2.44 -4.51 -6.88
CA ASN A 11 2.94 -4.43 -8.24
C ASN A 11 4.19 -5.31 -8.41
N PRO A 12 4.07 -6.52 -9.00
CA PRO A 12 5.21 -7.44 -9.07
C PRO A 12 6.33 -6.92 -9.99
N VAL A 13 6.02 -6.09 -10.99
CA VAL A 13 6.99 -5.59 -11.97
C VAL A 13 7.73 -4.33 -11.49
N ALA A 14 7.22 -3.66 -10.45
CA ALA A 14 7.83 -2.44 -9.91
C ALA A 14 9.31 -2.64 -9.52
N GLY A 15 10.11 -1.59 -9.78
CA GLY A 15 11.54 -1.55 -9.49
C GLY A 15 12.32 -2.67 -10.18
N ALA A 16 12.10 -2.86 -11.49
CA ALA A 16 12.72 -3.93 -12.28
C ALA A 16 12.54 -5.33 -11.64
N TYR A 17 11.28 -5.68 -11.36
CA TYR A 17 10.88 -6.92 -10.70
C TYR A 17 11.41 -7.13 -9.28
N SER A 18 12.02 -6.10 -8.66
CA SER A 18 12.51 -6.21 -7.28
C SER A 18 11.38 -6.43 -6.28
N THR A 19 10.19 -5.88 -6.55
CA THR A 19 8.99 -6.13 -5.72
C THR A 19 8.64 -7.60 -5.69
N ARG A 20 8.56 -8.28 -6.85
CA ARG A 20 8.30 -9.72 -6.92
C ARG A 20 9.31 -10.53 -6.11
N ARG A 21 10.60 -10.17 -6.19
CA ARG A 21 11.67 -10.85 -5.44
C ARG A 21 11.58 -10.60 -3.93
N LYS A 22 11.21 -9.38 -3.52
CA LYS A 22 11.12 -8.98 -2.11
C LYS A 22 9.78 -9.36 -1.46
N TRP A 23 8.72 -9.61 -2.24
CA TRP A 23 7.37 -9.83 -1.74
C TRP A 23 7.25 -10.95 -0.71
N PRO A 24 7.88 -12.14 -0.86
CA PRO A 24 7.83 -13.17 0.17
C PRO A 24 8.28 -12.64 1.54
N LEU A 25 9.38 -11.90 1.56
CA LEU A 25 9.94 -11.29 2.77
C LEU A 25 9.10 -10.12 3.30
N ILE A 26 8.57 -9.27 2.42
CA ILE A 26 7.66 -8.17 2.80
C ILE A 26 6.39 -8.73 3.43
N SER A 27 5.77 -9.72 2.78
CA SER A 27 4.53 -10.34 3.24
C SER A 27 4.71 -11.01 4.61
N GLN A 28 5.87 -11.64 4.84
CA GLN A 28 6.21 -12.20 6.14
C GLN A 28 6.35 -11.11 7.19
N ARG A 29 7.08 -10.02 6.91
CA ARG A 29 7.23 -8.91 7.85
C ARG A 29 5.93 -8.20 8.18
N LEU A 30 5.02 -8.06 7.22
CA LEU A 30 3.68 -7.51 7.50
C LEU A 30 2.92 -8.41 8.49
N ARG A 31 2.98 -9.74 8.32
CA ARG A 31 2.39 -10.69 9.27
C ARG A 31 3.07 -10.62 10.64
N ASP A 32 4.40 -10.57 10.68
CA ASP A 32 5.18 -10.48 11.92
C ASP A 32 4.90 -9.16 12.67
N ALA A 33 4.62 -8.09 11.93
CA ALA A 33 4.18 -6.79 12.48
C ALA A 33 2.71 -6.80 12.98
N GLY A 34 2.02 -7.94 12.87
CA GLY A 34 0.65 -8.14 13.34
C GLY A 34 -0.43 -7.70 12.34
N LEU A 35 -0.11 -7.50 11.06
CA LEU A 35 -1.11 -7.16 10.04
C LEU A 35 -1.75 -8.44 9.49
N SER A 36 -3.08 -8.55 9.61
CA SER A 36 -3.86 -9.53 8.84
C SER A 36 -4.20 -8.91 7.49
N PHE A 37 -4.05 -9.65 6.39
CA PHE A 37 -4.34 -9.11 5.07
C PHE A 37 -4.65 -10.15 4.00
N ASP A 38 -5.46 -9.72 3.03
CA ASP A 38 -5.54 -10.32 1.69
C ASP A 38 -4.57 -9.57 0.76
N HIS A 39 -4.05 -10.26 -0.25
CA HIS A 39 -3.19 -9.62 -1.26
C HIS A 39 -3.61 -9.96 -2.68
N GLU A 40 -3.40 -9.01 -3.58
CA GLU A 40 -3.65 -9.17 -5.01
C GLU A 40 -2.51 -8.54 -5.81
N TYR A 41 -2.12 -9.21 -6.91
CA TYR A 41 -1.13 -8.67 -7.83
C TYR A 41 -1.80 -7.82 -8.88
N THR A 42 -1.21 -6.67 -9.18
CA THR A 42 -1.58 -5.90 -10.38
C THR A 42 -1.10 -6.63 -11.64
N GLU A 43 -1.85 -6.47 -12.72
CA GLU A 43 -1.57 -7.11 -14.02
C GLU A 43 -1.04 -6.12 -15.08
N GLY A 44 -1.19 -4.82 -14.83
CA GLY A 44 -0.77 -3.78 -15.75
C GLY A 44 -1.05 -2.39 -15.19
N VAL A 45 -0.75 -1.38 -16.00
CA VAL A 45 -1.03 0.04 -15.70
C VAL A 45 -2.52 0.23 -15.47
N GLY A 46 -2.89 0.95 -14.42
CA GLY A 46 -4.27 1.24 -14.04
C GLY A 46 -4.95 0.13 -13.21
N HIS A 47 -4.43 -1.10 -13.21
CA HIS A 47 -5.08 -2.19 -12.46
C HIS A 47 -5.06 -1.93 -10.94
N ALA A 48 -4.06 -1.22 -10.40
CA ALA A 48 -4.05 -0.90 -8.97
C ALA A 48 -5.17 0.09 -8.58
N ILE A 49 -5.63 0.94 -9.51
CA ILE A 49 -6.79 1.83 -9.32
C ILE A 49 -8.06 0.99 -9.13
N GLU A 50 -8.26 0.01 -10.01
CA GLU A 50 -9.43 -0.86 -10.01
C GLU A 50 -9.51 -1.69 -8.72
N LEU A 51 -8.40 -2.33 -8.35
CA LEU A 51 -8.29 -3.12 -7.11
C LEU A 51 -8.55 -2.26 -5.86
N ALA A 52 -7.98 -1.05 -5.82
CA ALA A 52 -8.14 -0.16 -4.68
C ALA A 52 -9.57 0.36 -4.55
N ARG A 53 -10.21 0.73 -5.68
CA ARG A 53 -11.60 1.18 -5.68
C ARG A 53 -12.55 0.07 -5.24
N ALA A 54 -12.36 -1.14 -5.75
CA ALA A 54 -13.14 -2.32 -5.36
C ALA A 54 -12.98 -2.60 -3.87
N ALA A 55 -11.75 -2.75 -3.37
CA ALA A 55 -11.49 -3.04 -1.96
C ALA A 55 -12.06 -1.98 -1.01
N ALA A 56 -11.91 -0.69 -1.34
CA ALA A 56 -12.51 0.38 -0.53
C ALA A 56 -14.05 0.33 -0.53
N SER A 57 -14.66 -0.05 -1.67
CA SER A 57 -16.11 -0.23 -1.79
C SER A 57 -16.61 -1.46 -1.03
N ASP A 58 -15.80 -2.51 -0.95
CA ASP A 58 -16.05 -3.74 -0.18
C ASP A 58 -15.85 -3.54 1.34
N GLY A 59 -15.50 -2.32 1.78
CA GLY A 59 -15.43 -1.95 3.19
C GLY A 59 -14.04 -2.11 3.83
N TYR A 60 -12.99 -2.39 3.05
CA TYR A 60 -11.63 -2.33 3.57
C TYR A 60 -11.28 -0.91 4.02
N ARG A 61 -10.86 -0.78 5.28
CA ARG A 61 -10.43 0.50 5.85
C ARG A 61 -8.93 0.75 5.73
N TYR A 62 -8.16 -0.27 5.37
CA TYR A 62 -6.72 -0.22 5.22
C TYR A 62 -6.32 -0.85 3.88
N LEU A 63 -5.79 -0.03 2.98
CA LEU A 63 -5.23 -0.46 1.71
C LEU A 63 -3.73 -0.20 1.72
N VAL A 64 -2.91 -1.19 1.38
CA VAL A 64 -1.45 -1.08 1.39
C VAL A 64 -0.91 -1.23 -0.02
N ALA A 65 -0.26 -0.19 -0.54
CA ALA A 65 0.43 -0.23 -1.82
C ALA A 65 1.85 -0.78 -1.65
N VAL A 66 2.21 -1.81 -2.41
CA VAL A 66 3.56 -2.38 -2.46
C VAL A 66 4.13 -2.23 -3.86
N GLY A 67 5.06 -1.29 -4.04
CA GLY A 67 5.59 -0.94 -5.35
C GLY A 67 6.40 0.36 -5.35
N GLY A 68 6.39 1.07 -6.48
CA GLY A 68 6.95 2.41 -6.60
C GLY A 68 5.88 3.50 -6.53
N ASP A 69 6.28 4.75 -6.77
CA ASP A 69 5.40 5.92 -6.66
C ASP A 69 4.19 5.84 -7.61
N GLY A 70 4.35 5.27 -8.81
CA GLY A 70 3.22 5.01 -9.71
C GLY A 70 2.17 4.08 -9.11
N THR A 71 2.59 3.02 -8.39
CA THR A 71 1.65 2.12 -7.69
C THR A 71 0.97 2.82 -6.53
N VAL A 72 1.70 3.66 -5.79
CA VAL A 72 1.12 4.48 -4.71
C VAL A 72 0.07 5.44 -5.27
N ASN A 73 0.38 6.11 -6.38
CA ASN A 73 -0.52 7.03 -7.06
C ASN A 73 -1.79 6.32 -7.55
N GLU A 74 -1.66 5.17 -8.20
CA GLU A 74 -2.81 4.39 -8.66
C GLU A 74 -3.72 3.95 -7.50
N VAL A 75 -3.14 3.41 -6.41
CA VAL A 75 -3.93 3.01 -5.25
C VAL A 75 -4.62 4.22 -4.59
N ALA A 76 -3.92 5.34 -4.45
CA ALA A 76 -4.51 6.58 -3.93
C ALA A 76 -5.70 7.03 -4.79
N ASN A 77 -5.55 7.05 -6.11
CA ASN A 77 -6.64 7.41 -7.03
C ASN A 77 -7.82 6.43 -6.97
N GLY A 78 -7.56 5.13 -6.79
CA GLY A 78 -8.61 4.14 -6.57
C GLY A 78 -9.39 4.40 -5.28
N ILE A 79 -8.71 4.73 -4.19
CA ILE A 79 -9.34 5.13 -2.91
C ILE A 79 -10.18 6.40 -3.09
N LEU A 80 -9.62 7.45 -3.70
CA LEU A 80 -10.27 8.74 -3.89
C LEU A 80 -11.52 8.64 -4.79
N SER A 81 -11.51 7.73 -5.76
CA SER A 81 -12.67 7.46 -6.63
C SER A 81 -13.73 6.54 -6.00
N SER A 82 -13.50 6.04 -4.78
CA SER A 82 -14.47 5.20 -4.06
C SER A 82 -15.43 6.04 -3.19
N THR A 83 -16.60 5.48 -2.88
CA THR A 83 -17.59 6.09 -1.98
C THR A 83 -17.15 6.10 -0.50
N SER A 84 -16.06 5.39 -0.17
CA SER A 84 -15.50 5.24 1.17
C SER A 84 -14.13 5.92 1.34
N SER A 85 -13.78 6.84 0.45
CA SER A 85 -12.46 7.52 0.42
C SER A 85 -12.03 8.09 1.78
N MET A 86 -12.90 8.84 2.46
CA MET A 86 -12.60 9.46 3.76
C MET A 86 -12.41 8.46 4.91
N ARG A 87 -12.83 7.20 4.75
CA ARG A 87 -12.73 6.15 5.78
C ARG A 87 -11.62 5.14 5.50
N THR A 88 -10.89 5.31 4.40
CA THR A 88 -9.86 4.39 3.94
C THR A 88 -8.49 5.00 4.14
N THR A 89 -7.63 4.32 4.88
CA THR A 89 -6.24 4.71 5.07
C THR A 89 -5.35 4.00 4.05
N LEU A 90 -4.47 4.78 3.40
CA LEU A 90 -3.39 4.25 2.56
C LEU A 90 -2.13 3.96 3.40
N GLY A 91 -1.65 2.72 3.35
CA GLY A 91 -0.31 2.32 3.75
C GLY A 91 0.60 2.19 2.53
N VAL A 92 1.90 2.42 2.71
CA VAL A 92 2.88 2.36 1.62
C VAL A 92 4.09 1.55 2.03
N VAL A 93 4.44 0.56 1.21
CA VAL A 93 5.71 -0.16 1.29
C VAL A 93 6.43 0.04 -0.04
N SER A 94 7.35 1.00 -0.07
CA SER A 94 8.10 1.32 -1.28
C SER A 94 9.19 0.27 -1.52
N THR A 95 9.26 -0.25 -2.74
CA THR A 95 10.27 -1.24 -3.18
C THR A 95 11.19 -0.72 -4.29
N GLY A 96 10.84 0.44 -4.88
CA GLY A 96 11.56 1.12 -5.96
C GLY A 96 12.74 1.98 -5.50
N THR A 97 13.43 2.62 -6.45
CA THR A 97 14.60 3.48 -6.21
C THR A 97 14.24 4.96 -6.07
N GLY A 98 13.31 5.45 -6.89
CA GLY A 98 12.84 6.83 -6.92
C GLY A 98 11.71 7.13 -5.94
N SER A 99 11.79 6.62 -4.70
CA SER A 99 10.76 6.69 -3.66
C SER A 99 10.50 8.12 -3.13
N ASP A 100 10.14 9.05 -4.00
CA ASP A 100 10.00 10.47 -3.71
C ASP A 100 8.76 10.75 -2.87
N PHE A 101 7.66 10.03 -3.11
CA PHE A 101 6.45 10.15 -2.28
C PHE A 101 6.74 9.81 -0.81
N VAL A 102 7.29 8.63 -0.52
CA VAL A 102 7.58 8.24 0.87
C VAL A 102 8.58 9.19 1.52
N ARG A 103 9.51 9.76 0.74
CA ARG A 103 10.46 10.78 1.23
C ARG A 103 9.75 12.08 1.63
N SER A 104 8.79 12.56 0.84
CA SER A 104 8.09 13.81 1.13
C SER A 104 7.17 13.69 2.35
N VAL A 105 6.57 12.52 2.58
CA VAL A 105 5.63 12.29 3.70
C VAL A 105 6.28 11.65 4.94
N GLY A 106 7.59 11.42 4.92
CA GLY A 106 8.35 10.89 6.06
C GLY A 106 8.13 9.40 6.35
N ILE A 107 7.71 8.61 5.36
CA ILE A 107 7.61 7.16 5.46
C ILE A 107 9.02 6.54 5.24
N PRO A 108 9.43 5.55 6.06
CA PRO A 108 10.74 4.91 5.91
C PRO A 108 10.96 4.30 4.51
N ARG A 109 12.14 4.53 3.93
CA ARG A 109 12.53 3.93 2.63
C ARG A 109 12.88 2.45 2.74
N ASP A 110 13.36 2.04 3.91
CA ASP A 110 13.60 0.64 4.18
C ASP A 110 12.26 -0.07 4.36
N TYR A 111 11.95 -0.99 3.45
CA TYR A 111 10.68 -1.71 3.45
C TYR A 111 10.46 -2.52 4.74
N ALA A 112 11.51 -2.98 5.43
CA ALA A 112 11.38 -3.66 6.72
C ALA A 112 10.87 -2.71 7.81
N ILE A 113 11.39 -1.48 7.85
CA ILE A 113 10.93 -0.43 8.77
C ILE A 113 9.52 0.04 8.38
N ALA A 114 9.25 0.16 7.07
CA ALA A 114 7.94 0.53 6.56
C ALA A 114 6.86 -0.49 6.97
N CYS A 115 7.14 -1.80 6.87
CA CYS A 115 6.21 -2.85 7.30
C CYS A 115 5.78 -2.69 8.76
N SER A 116 6.72 -2.35 9.64
CA SER A 116 6.44 -2.09 11.06
C SER A 116 5.62 -0.81 11.27
N SER A 117 5.74 0.15 10.36
CA SER A 117 5.03 1.44 10.43
C SER A 117 3.56 1.33 10.00
N VAL A 118 3.21 0.37 9.15
CA VAL A 118 1.83 0.18 8.65
C VAL A 118 0.85 -0.14 9.79
N THR A 119 1.30 -0.83 10.84
CA THR A 119 0.46 -1.18 12.01
C THR A 119 0.51 -0.12 13.13
N SER A 120 1.36 0.91 13.00
CA SER A 120 1.40 2.04 13.94
C SER A 120 0.06 2.79 13.95
N PRO A 121 -0.36 3.39 15.07
CA PRO A 121 -1.54 4.27 15.10
C PRO A 121 -1.31 5.63 14.45
N ARG A 122 -0.05 5.99 14.12
CA ARG A 122 0.27 7.28 13.50
C ARG A 122 -0.39 7.38 12.11
N ARG A 123 -1.12 8.47 11.87
CA ARG A 123 -1.75 8.80 10.59
C ARG A 123 -1.34 10.21 10.18
N LEU A 124 -1.27 10.44 8.87
CA LEU A 124 -1.00 11.74 8.28
C LEU A 124 -2.11 12.04 7.28
N LEU A 125 -2.66 13.26 7.32
CA LEU A 125 -3.52 13.78 6.26
C LEU A 125 -2.63 14.38 5.17
N ILE A 126 -2.92 14.03 3.92
CA ILE A 126 -2.16 14.47 2.76
C ILE A 126 -3.15 15.12 1.80
N ASP A 127 -2.85 16.34 1.37
CA ASP A 127 -3.62 17.04 0.35
C ASP A 127 -3.41 16.36 -1.02
N VAL A 128 -4.47 16.30 -1.81
CA VAL A 128 -4.48 15.66 -3.15
C VAL A 128 -4.84 16.71 -4.20
N GLY A 129 -4.21 16.63 -5.37
CA GLY A 129 -4.38 17.57 -6.48
C GLY A 129 -3.93 16.98 -7.81
#